data_AF-A0A1E1WYB8-F1
#
_entry.id   AF-A0A1E1WYB8-F1
#
_cell.length_a   1.000
_cell.length_b   1.000
_cell.length_c   1.000
_cell.angle_alpha   90.00
_cell.angle_beta   90.00
_cell.angle_gamma   90.00
#
_symmetry.space_group_name_H-M   'P 1'
#
loop_
_entity.id
_entity.type
_entity.pdbx_description
1 polymer ?
#
loop_
_entity_poly.entity_id
_entity_poly.type
_entity_poly.pdbx_seq_one_letter_code
_entity_poly.pdbx_strand_id
1 'polypeptide(L)'
;QLLQQNLDLESCYFAAQTMRTKIQYAFHELPAESHSSLRDSLLGHLAKVTKDTPQVIVTQLSLGMANLALQMATWKSPVVDLISRFGCSAPHIPVLLEVLTVLPEELNSRCLRLGANRRNEVIEMFTQVSGQVV
;
A
#
# COMPACT_ATOMS: atom_id res chain seq x y z
N GLN A 1 -3.80 17.74 -2.00
CA GLN A 1 -4.88 18.44 -2.73
C GLN A 1 -5.33 17.71 -4.01
N LEU A 2 -4.45 17.19 -4.87
CA LEU A 2 -4.87 16.55 -6.14
C LEU A 2 -5.75 15.29 -5.98
N LEU A 3 -5.41 14.35 -5.08
CA LEU A 3 -6.23 13.15 -4.83
C LEU A 3 -7.58 13.43 -4.13
N GLN A 4 -7.80 14.65 -3.64
CA GLN A 4 -9.05 15.04 -2.99
C GLN A 4 -10.05 15.68 -3.96
N GLN A 5 -9.62 16.13 -5.14
CA GLN A 5 -10.45 16.91 -6.05
C GLN A 5 -11.06 16.11 -7.22
N ASN A 6 -10.62 14.89 -7.51
CA ASN A 6 -11.27 14.00 -8.51
C ASN A 6 -11.48 14.67 -9.89
N LEU A 7 -10.62 15.61 -10.29
CA LEU A 7 -10.89 16.54 -11.39
C LEU A 7 -10.71 15.93 -12.79
N ASP A 8 -9.87 14.91 -12.92
CA ASP A 8 -9.65 14.16 -14.16
C ASP A 8 -8.76 12.93 -13.89
N LEU A 9 -8.81 11.93 -14.78
CA LEU A 9 -8.05 10.68 -14.69
C LEU A 9 -6.54 10.93 -14.55
N GLU A 10 -6.01 11.88 -15.32
CA GLU A 10 -4.58 12.17 -15.42
C GLU A 10 -4.04 12.73 -14.10
N SER A 11 -4.79 13.63 -13.47
CA SER A 11 -4.50 14.18 -12.14
C SER A 11 -4.49 13.11 -11.05
N CYS A 12 -5.48 12.21 -11.04
CA CYS A 12 -5.54 11.11 -10.07
C CYS A 12 -4.38 10.11 -10.29
N TYR A 13 -4.08 9.78 -11.55
CA TYR A 13 -2.97 8.91 -11.89
C TYR A 13 -1.63 9.54 -11.50
N PHE A 14 -1.38 10.79 -11.87
CA PHE A 14 -0.16 11.51 -11.53
C PHE A 14 0.05 11.57 -10.01
N ALA A 15 -1.01 11.86 -9.26
CA ALA A 15 -0.92 11.95 -7.82
C ALA A 15 -0.68 10.57 -7.16
N ALA A 16 -1.34 9.51 -7.62
CA ALA A 16 -1.11 8.15 -7.14
C ALA A 16 0.31 7.65 -7.46
N GLN A 17 0.78 7.89 -8.69
CA GLN A 17 2.15 7.56 -9.12
C GLN A 17 3.19 8.34 -8.31
N THR A 18 2.98 9.63 -8.09
CA THR A 18 3.87 10.48 -7.29
C THR A 18 3.94 9.98 -5.86
N MET A 19 2.79 9.64 -5.26
CA MET A 19 2.73 9.11 -3.90
C MET A 19 3.49 7.79 -3.79
N ARG A 20 3.26 6.83 -4.69
CA ARG A 20 4.02 5.57 -4.77
C ARG A 20 5.51 5.83 -4.83
N THR A 21 5.94 6.73 -5.72
CA THR A 21 7.36 7.03 -5.97
C THR A 21 8.00 7.67 -4.73
N LYS A 22 7.32 8.60 -4.07
CA LYS A 22 7.80 9.24 -2.84
C LYS A 22 7.93 8.24 -1.69
N ILE A 23 6.98 7.33 -1.54
CA ILE A 23 7.09 6.25 -0.55
C ILE A 23 8.27 5.34 -0.91
N GLN A 24 8.40 4.92 -2.16
CA GLN A 24 9.45 3.98 -2.56
C GLN A 24 10.88 4.52 -2.36
N TYR A 25 11.12 5.80 -2.65
CA TYR A 25 12.48 6.36 -2.67
C TYR A 25 12.79 7.34 -1.54
N ALA A 26 11.78 8.00 -0.97
CA ALA A 26 11.95 9.13 -0.06
C ALA A 26 11.21 8.94 1.27
N PHE A 27 10.76 7.73 1.61
CA PHE A 27 10.05 7.50 2.88
C PHE A 27 10.91 7.83 4.11
N HIS A 28 12.21 7.65 4.02
CA HIS A 28 13.17 8.03 5.07
C HIS A 28 13.25 9.54 5.33
N GLU A 29 12.79 10.38 4.39
CA GLU A 29 12.69 11.84 4.58
C GLU A 29 11.48 12.21 5.46
N LEU A 30 10.53 11.30 5.65
CA LEU A 30 9.29 11.55 6.37
C LEU A 30 9.49 11.34 7.88
N PRO A 31 9.12 12.30 8.73
CA PRO A 31 9.24 12.16 10.17
C PRO A 31 8.30 11.05 10.71
N ALA A 32 8.75 10.33 11.73
CA ALA A 32 8.09 9.11 12.22
C ALA A 32 6.65 9.35 12.67
N GLU A 33 6.36 10.51 13.27
CA GLU A 33 5.03 10.93 13.69
C GLU A 33 4.03 11.06 12.53
N SER A 34 4.51 11.28 11.30
CA SER A 34 3.67 11.43 10.11
C SER A 34 3.36 10.10 9.41
N HIS A 35 4.04 9.01 9.77
CA HIS A 35 3.91 7.72 9.10
C HIS A 35 2.48 7.17 9.23
N SER A 36 1.90 7.22 10.43
CA SER A 36 0.52 6.78 10.68
C SER A 36 -0.50 7.61 9.90
N SER A 37 -0.32 8.93 9.84
CA SER A 37 -1.21 9.82 9.08
C SER A 37 -1.15 9.53 7.57
N LEU A 38 0.04 9.24 7.03
CA LEU A 38 0.21 8.84 5.64
C LEU A 38 -0.49 7.51 5.36
N ARG A 39 -0.29 6.51 6.23
CA ARG A 39 -0.97 5.21 6.15
C ARG A 39 -2.48 5.38 6.11
N ASP A 40 -3.03 6.13 7.05
CA ASP A 40 -4.47 6.31 7.19
C ASP A 40 -5.04 7.06 5.97
N SER A 41 -4.29 8.01 5.41
CA SER A 41 -4.65 8.70 4.17
C SER A 41 -4.70 7.74 2.97
N LEU A 42 -3.68 6.89 2.79
CA LEU A 42 -3.65 5.89 1.72
C LEU A 42 -4.77 4.84 1.87
N LEU A 43 -5.02 4.36 3.08
CA LEU A 43 -6.16 3.48 3.37
C LEU A 43 -7.48 4.15 3.00
N GLY A 44 -7.62 5.45 3.31
CA GLY A 44 -8.77 6.25 2.90
C GLY A 44 -8.91 6.40 1.39
N HIS A 45 -7.81 6.46 0.64
CA HIS A 45 -7.84 6.47 -0.83
C HIS A 45 -8.23 5.11 -1.40
N LEU A 46 -7.69 4.01 -0.87
CA LEU A 46 -8.08 2.65 -1.28
C LEU A 46 -9.56 2.37 -0.99
N ALA A 47 -10.09 2.85 0.14
CA ALA A 47 -11.51 2.71 0.50
C ALA A 47 -12.47 3.49 -0.42
N LYS A 48 -11.95 4.44 -1.20
CA LYS A 48 -12.74 5.21 -2.19
C LYS A 48 -12.66 4.60 -3.59
N VAL A 49 -11.84 3.57 -3.80
CA VAL A 49 -11.78 2.86 -5.08
C VAL A 49 -13.13 2.21 -5.35
N THR A 50 -13.66 2.48 -6.53
CA THR A 50 -14.89 1.87 -7.04
C THR A 50 -14.59 1.10 -8.32
N LYS A 51 -15.57 0.34 -8.82
CA LYS A 51 -15.53 -0.32 -10.12
C LYS A 51 -15.23 0.61 -11.31
N ASP A 52 -15.52 1.91 -11.16
CA ASP A 52 -15.32 2.92 -12.19
C ASP A 52 -13.92 3.55 -12.10
N THR A 53 -13.16 3.24 -11.04
CA THR A 53 -11.78 3.72 -10.89
C THR A 53 -10.88 2.98 -11.87
N PRO A 54 -10.13 3.69 -12.73
CA PRO A 54 -9.27 3.03 -13.71
C PRO A 54 -8.20 2.18 -13.05
N GLN A 55 -8.02 0.95 -13.53
CA GLN A 55 -7.13 -0.06 -12.95
C GLN A 55 -5.71 0.47 -12.73
N VAL A 56 -5.21 1.30 -13.65
CA VAL A 56 -3.89 1.90 -13.53
C VAL A 56 -3.72 2.70 -12.22
N ILE A 57 -4.74 3.43 -11.78
CA ILE A 57 -4.73 4.16 -10.50
C ILE A 57 -4.76 3.18 -9.33
N VAL A 58 -5.60 2.14 -9.41
CA VAL A 58 -5.72 1.11 -8.37
C VAL A 58 -4.37 0.43 -8.14
N THR A 59 -3.68 0.05 -9.20
CA THR A 59 -2.34 -0.54 -9.13
C THR A 59 -1.31 0.44 -8.54
N GLN A 60 -1.34 1.74 -8.91
CA GLN A 60 -0.43 2.74 -8.31
C GLN A 60 -0.64 2.87 -6.79
N LEU A 61 -1.89 2.95 -6.34
CA LEU A 61 -2.23 3.03 -4.92
C LEU A 61 -1.86 1.74 -4.19
N SER A 62 -2.07 0.58 -4.80
CA SER A 62 -1.76 -0.72 -4.22
C SER A 62 -0.26 -0.92 -4.04
N LEU A 63 0.54 -0.55 -5.05
CA LEU A 63 2.00 -0.52 -4.94
C LEU A 63 2.48 0.51 -3.90
N GLY A 64 1.84 1.67 -3.82
CA GLY A 64 2.14 2.66 -2.79
C GLY A 64 1.89 2.12 -1.38
N MET A 65 0.77 1.42 -1.18
CA MET A 65 0.43 0.77 0.08
C MET A 65 1.39 -0.36 0.44
N ALA A 66 1.74 -1.21 -0.53
CA ALA A 66 2.72 -2.28 -0.33
C ALA A 66 4.08 -1.72 0.09
N ASN A 67 4.60 -0.73 -0.64
CA ASN A 67 5.87 -0.08 -0.31
C ASN A 67 5.86 0.58 1.07
N LEU A 68 4.72 1.13 1.51
CA LEU A 68 4.57 1.70 2.84
C LEU A 68 4.59 0.59 3.91
N ALA A 69 3.82 -0.48 3.72
CA ALA A 69 3.77 -1.61 4.67
C ALA A 69 5.16 -2.25 4.88
N LEU A 70 5.95 -2.37 3.81
CA LEU A 70 7.29 -2.92 3.86
C LEU A 70 8.27 -2.02 4.62
N GLN A 71 8.19 -0.70 4.42
CA GLN A 71 9.12 0.28 5.00
C GLN A 71 8.73 0.77 6.41
N MET A 72 7.45 0.79 6.76
CA MET A 72 6.96 1.29 8.05
C MET A 72 7.15 0.22 9.14
N ALA A 73 8.34 0.18 9.76
CA ALA A 73 8.70 -0.82 10.77
C ALA A 73 7.83 -0.83 12.05
N THR A 74 7.15 0.28 12.31
CA THR A 74 6.17 0.43 13.39
C THR A 74 4.84 -0.27 13.08
N TRP A 75 4.54 -0.53 11.82
CA TRP A 75 3.34 -1.27 11.41
C TRP A 75 3.60 -2.78 11.45
N LYS A 76 3.14 -3.43 12.52
CA LYS A 76 3.47 -4.83 12.82
C LYS A 76 2.62 -5.87 12.09
N SER A 77 1.39 -5.53 11.71
CA SER A 77 0.44 -6.49 11.13
C SER A 77 -0.31 -5.92 9.91
N PRO A 78 0.38 -5.41 8.88
CA PRO A 78 -0.26 -4.77 7.73
C PRO A 78 -1.24 -5.68 7.00
N VAL A 79 -0.92 -6.96 6.82
CA VAL A 79 -1.79 -7.93 6.12
C VAL A 79 -3.11 -8.14 6.89
N VAL A 80 -3.02 -8.38 8.20
CA VAL A 80 -4.19 -8.58 9.06
C VAL A 80 -5.08 -7.33 9.08
N ASP A 81 -4.46 -6.15 9.21
CA ASP A 81 -5.18 -4.88 9.22
C ASP A 81 -5.91 -4.62 7.89
N LEU A 82 -5.26 -4.92 6.75
CA LEU A 82 -5.85 -4.79 5.42
C LEU A 82 -7.03 -5.75 5.23
N ILE A 83 -6.87 -7.02 5.63
CA ILE A 83 -7.95 -8.02 5.57
C ILE A 83 -9.11 -7.60 6.46
N SER A 84 -8.84 -7.18 7.70
CA SER A 84 -9.89 -6.72 8.62
C SER A 84 -10.65 -5.50 8.08
N ARG A 85 -9.97 -4.60 7.36
CA ARG A 85 -10.57 -3.37 6.84
C ARG A 85 -11.38 -3.58 5.56
N PHE A 86 -10.88 -4.40 4.64
CA PHE A 86 -11.44 -4.54 3.30
C PHE A 86 -12.09 -5.90 3.03
N GLY A 87 -11.79 -6.93 3.83
CA GLY A 87 -12.27 -8.30 3.65
C GLY A 87 -13.76 -8.51 3.95
N CYS A 88 -14.38 -7.64 4.75
CA CYS A 88 -15.80 -7.75 5.09
C CYS A 88 -16.74 -7.12 4.04
N SER A 89 -16.20 -6.48 2.99
CA SER A 89 -16.98 -5.74 2.00
C SER A 89 -16.64 -6.21 0.60
N ALA A 90 -17.59 -6.90 -0.05
CA ALA A 90 -17.46 -7.39 -1.44
C ALA A 90 -16.88 -6.38 -2.44
N PRO A 91 -17.26 -5.08 -2.46
CA PRO A 91 -16.66 -4.11 -3.39
C PRO A 91 -15.18 -3.81 -3.14
N HIS A 92 -14.67 -4.06 -1.93
CA HIS A 92 -13.26 -3.82 -1.59
C HIS A 92 -12.36 -5.06 -1.74
N ILE A 93 -12.94 -6.24 -1.99
CA ILE A 93 -12.17 -7.46 -2.20
C ILE A 93 -11.18 -7.34 -3.37
N PRO A 94 -11.53 -6.77 -4.54
CA PRO A 94 -10.58 -6.65 -5.65
C PRO A 94 -9.35 -5.80 -5.29
N VAL A 95 -9.54 -4.67 -4.61
CA VAL A 95 -8.41 -3.81 -4.20
C VAL A 95 -7.58 -4.46 -3.09
N LEU A 96 -8.22 -5.20 -2.17
CA LEU A 96 -7.50 -5.99 -1.18
C LEU A 96 -6.59 -7.03 -1.86
N LEU A 97 -7.14 -7.80 -2.81
CA LEU A 97 -6.38 -8.82 -3.53
C LEU A 97 -5.25 -8.22 -4.37
N GLU A 98 -5.47 -7.06 -5.01
CA GLU A 98 -4.42 -6.33 -5.73
C GLU A 98 -3.26 -5.99 -4.77
N VAL A 99 -3.55 -5.42 -3.60
CA VAL A 99 -2.53 -5.09 -2.59
C VAL A 99 -1.79 -6.34 -2.13
N LEU A 100 -2.50 -7.42 -1.80
CA LEU A 100 -1.89 -8.68 -1.35
C LEU A 100 -1.07 -9.38 -2.45
N THR A 101 -1.40 -9.14 -3.72
CA THR A 101 -0.66 -9.67 -4.87
C THR A 101 0.66 -8.92 -5.07
N VAL A 102 0.62 -7.58 -5.05
CA VAL A 102 1.83 -6.77 -5.30
C VAL A 102 2.78 -6.70 -4.09
N LEU A 103 2.29 -6.98 -2.88
CA LEU A 103 3.09 -6.95 -1.66
C LEU A 103 4.32 -7.89 -1.68
N PRO A 104 4.18 -9.20 -1.97
CA PRO A 104 5.32 -10.10 -2.10
C PRO A 104 6.22 -9.79 -3.31
N GLU A 105 5.65 -9.22 -4.38
CA GLU A 105 6.42 -8.77 -5.54
C GLU A 105 7.36 -7.61 -5.17
N GLU A 106 6.84 -6.59 -4.46
CA GLU A 106 7.63 -5.44 -4.02
C GLU A 106 8.68 -5.79 -2.97
N LEU A 107 8.43 -6.81 -2.13
CA LEU A 107 9.45 -7.34 -1.23
C LEU A 107 10.69 -7.85 -1.98
N ASN A 108 10.49 -8.47 -3.14
CA ASN A 108 11.55 -9.00 -3.98
C ASN A 108 12.08 -7.98 -5.02
N SER A 109 11.43 -6.83 -5.13
CA SER A 109 11.80 -5.78 -6.07
C SER A 109 13.19 -5.19 -5.75
N ARG A 110 13.95 -4.88 -6.81
CA ARG A 110 15.23 -4.17 -6.69
C ARG A 110 15.03 -2.66 -6.49
N CYS A 111 13.84 -2.16 -6.82
CA CYS A 111 13.51 -0.74 -6.71
C CYS A 111 13.28 -0.33 -5.25
N LEU A 112 12.72 -1.23 -4.44
CA LEU A 112 12.59 -1.03 -3.01
C LEU A 112 13.91 -1.41 -2.31
N ARG A 113 14.70 -0.40 -1.95
CA ARG A 113 16.00 -0.56 -1.27
C ARG A 113 15.83 -0.91 0.21
N LEU A 114 15.15 -2.02 0.49
CA LEU A 114 14.93 -2.54 1.83
C LEU A 114 16.20 -3.24 2.33
N GLY A 115 16.71 -2.83 3.49
CA GLY A 115 17.87 -3.49 4.12
C GLY A 115 17.57 -4.95 4.48
N ALA A 116 18.61 -5.79 4.50
CA ALA A 116 18.47 -7.24 4.73
C ALA A 116 17.75 -7.60 6.03
N ASN A 117 18.05 -6.89 7.13
CA ASN A 117 17.40 -7.11 8.43
C ASN A 117 15.88 -6.90 8.34
N ARG A 118 15.47 -5.77 7.77
CA ARG A 118 14.05 -5.45 7.61
C ARG A 118 13.35 -6.42 6.64
N ARG A 119 14.04 -6.85 5.58
CA ARG A 119 13.52 -7.87 4.66
C ARG A 119 13.24 -9.18 5.39
N ASN A 120 14.15 -9.65 6.23
CA ASN A 120 13.96 -10.87 7.01
C ASN A 120 12.78 -10.75 8.00
N GLU A 121 12.67 -9.63 8.72
CA GLU A 121 11.52 -9.37 9.61
C GLU A 121 10.18 -9.46 8.88
N VAL A 122 10.11 -8.89 7.67
CA VAL A 122 8.88 -8.91 6.86
C VAL A 122 8.59 -10.32 6.36
N ILE A 123 9.59 -11.09 5.94
CA ILE A 123 9.42 -12.49 5.51
C ILE A 123 8.88 -13.34 6.66
N GLU A 124 9.43 -13.18 7.87
CA GLU A 124 8.94 -13.88 9.07
C GLU A 124 7.48 -13.49 9.37
N MET A 125 7.16 -12.20 9.32
CA MET A 125 5.80 -11.69 9.49
C MET A 125 4.83 -12.31 8.46
N PHE A 126 5.21 -12.36 7.18
CA PHE A 126 4.38 -12.92 6.12
C PHE A 126 4.18 -14.43 6.28
N THR A 127 5.21 -15.15 6.73
CA THR A 127 5.11 -16.58 6.99
C THR A 127 4.07 -16.87 8.08
N GLN A 128 4.02 -16.05 9.12
CA GLN A 128 3.05 -16.20 10.22
C GLN A 128 1.59 -15.97 9.78
N VAL A 129 1.35 -15.07 8.83
CA VAL A 129 -0.01 -14.73 8.36
C VAL A 129 -0.43 -15.47 7.09
N SER A 130 0.48 -16.23 6.48
CA SER A 130 0.22 -16.96 5.22
C SER A 130 -1.04 -17.85 5.27
N GLY A 131 -1.32 -18.48 6.42
CA GLY A 131 -2.53 -19.29 6.63
C GLY A 131 -3.84 -18.51 6.72
N GLN A 132 -3.82 -17.18 6.72
CA GLN A 132 -5.03 -16.32 6.70
C GLN A 132 -5.41 -15.87 5.28
N VAL A 133 -4.51 -16.05 4.31
CA VAL A 133 -4.69 -15.62 2.91
C VAL A 133 -5.08 -16.79 2.00
N VAL A 134 -5.02 -18.03 2.51
CA VAL A 134 -5.37 -19.29 1.80
C VAL A 134 -6.77 -19.76 2.20
#